data_AF-A0A0G0EXY7-F1
#
_entry.id   AF-A0A0G0EXY7-F1
#
_cell.length_a   1.000
_cell.length_b   1.000
_cell.length_c   1.000
_cell.angle_alpha   90.00
_cell.angle_beta   90.00
_cell.angle_gamma   90.00
#
_symmetry.space_group_name_H-M   'P 1'
#
loop_
_entity.id
_entity.type
_entity.pdbx_description
1 polymer ?
#
loop_
_entity_poly.entity_id
_entity_poly.type
_entity_poly.pdbx_seq_one_letter_code
_entity_poly.pdbx_strand_id
1 'polypeptide(L)' 'MIRPGDTVDLEAEITRLKRFNRGDLRASGEGKVSAAIGERLVAQGEIGFTVIARPKGI' A
#
# COMPACT_ATOMS: atom_id res chain seq x y z
N MET A 1 18.58 0.94 -10.19
CA MET A 1 18.79 -0.46 -9.78
C MET A 1 18.99 -0.44 -8.29
N ILE A 2 18.17 -1.15 -7.53
CA ILE A 2 18.25 -1.25 -6.07
C ILE A 2 19.29 -2.33 -5.72
N ARG A 3 20.21 -2.05 -4.80
CA ARG A 3 21.27 -2.95 -4.36
C ARG A 3 21.12 -3.32 -2.88
N PRO A 4 21.68 -4.46 -2.43
CA PRO A 4 21.75 -4.78 -1.00
C PRO A 4 22.45 -3.65 -0.22
N GLY A 5 21.82 -3.19 0.86
CA GLY A 5 22.32 -2.10 1.70
C GLY A 5 21.78 -0.71 1.33
N ASP A 6 21.10 -0.55 0.19
CA ASP A 6 20.42 0.69 -0.12
C ASP A 6 19.24 0.90 0.85
N THR A 7 19.11 2.13 1.36
CA THR A 7 17.87 2.57 2.02
C THR A 7 16.91 3.05 0.96
N VAL A 8 15.71 2.49 0.94
CA VAL A 8 14.67 2.79 -0.05
C VAL A 8 13.48 3.40 0.66
N ASP A 9 13.14 4.63 0.28
CA ASP A 9 11.93 5.31 0.72
C ASP A 9 10.76 4.83 -0.12
N LEU A 10 9.73 4.28 0.53
CA LEU A 10 8.53 3.78 -0.11
C LEU A 10 7.35 4.69 0.25
N GLU A 11 6.74 5.29 -0.76
CA GLU A 11 5.51 6.04 -0.62
C GLU A 11 4.37 5.34 -1.35
N ALA A 12 3.20 5.33 -0.72
CA ALA A 12 1.98 4.80 -1.31
C ALA A 12 0.84 5.81 -1.18
N GLU A 13 0.21 6.12 -2.31
CA GLU A 13 -0.98 6.96 -2.38
C GLU A 13 -2.20 6.08 -2.66
N ILE A 14 -3.18 6.07 -1.75
CA ILE A 14 -4.43 5.32 -1.93
C ILE A 14 -5.38 6.14 -2.81
N THR A 15 -5.68 5.65 -4.01
CA THR A 15 -6.55 6.35 -4.98
C THR A 15 -8.01 5.93 -4.85
N ARG A 16 -8.28 4.70 -4.41
CA ARG A 16 -9.64 4.19 -4.21
C ARG A 16 -9.69 3.25 -3.01
N LEU A 17 -10.73 3.40 -2.20
CA LEU A 17 -11.06 2.48 -1.10
C LEU A 17 -12.54 2.12 -1.16
N LYS A 18 -12.86 0.82 -1.19
CA LYS A 18 -14.22 0.29 -1.17
C LYS A 18 -14.44 -0.55 0.07
N ARG A 19 -15.37 -0.13 0.93
CA ARG A 19 -15.82 -0.88 2.11
C ARG A 19 -17.01 -1.77 1.74
N PHE A 20 -17.01 -3.02 2.21
CA PHE A 20 -18.15 -3.93 2.03
C PHE A 20 -19.00 -3.93 3.31
N ASN A 21 -20.28 -3.58 3.19
CA ASN A 21 -21.17 -3.24 4.31
C ASN A 21 -21.94 -4.43 4.90
N ARG A 22 -21.43 -5.67 4.76
CA ARG A 22 -22.16 -6.88 5.18
C ARG A 22 -21.32 -7.72 6.13
N GLY A 23 -21.49 -7.45 7.42
CA GLY A 23 -20.66 -8.02 8.48
C GLY A 23 -19.28 -7.41 8.39
N ASP A 24 -18.79 -6.84 9.48
CA ASP A 24 -17.56 -6.08 9.46
C ASP A 24 -16.42 -6.85 8.78
N LEU A 25 -15.40 -6.07 8.38
CA LEU A 25 -13.99 -6.46 8.33
C LEU A 25 -13.31 -6.43 6.97
N ARG A 26 -13.96 -6.23 5.82
CA ARG A 26 -13.25 -6.22 4.53
C ARG A 26 -13.36 -4.89 3.78
N ALA A 27 -12.22 -4.37 3.38
CA ALA A 27 -12.09 -3.28 2.41
C ALA A 27 -11.07 -3.67 1.34
N SER A 28 -11.32 -3.28 0.09
CA SER A 28 -10.35 -3.38 -0.99
C SER A 28 -9.95 -1.98 -1.44
N GLY A 29 -8.70 -1.81 -1.85
CA GLY A 29 -8.21 -0.54 -2.36
C GLY A 29 -7.23 -0.69 -3.50
N GLU A 30 -7.07 0.41 -4.21
CA GLU A 30 -6.10 0.60 -5.28
C GLU A 30 -5.26 1.84 -4.93
N GLY A 31 -4.02 1.87 -5.39
CA GLY A 31 -3.12 2.97 -5.15
C GLY A 31 -1.93 3.00 -6.09
N LYS A 32 -1.13 4.05 -5.98
CA LYS A 32 0.17 4.17 -6.64
C LYS A 32 1.26 3.97 -5.59
N VAL A 33 2.35 3.33 -5.98
CA VAL A 33 3.54 3.17 -5.16
C VAL A 33 4.74 3.75 -5.88
N SER A 34 5.58 4.47 -5.15
CA SER A 34 6.88 4.95 -5.59
C SER A 34 7.97 4.46 -4.65
N ALA A 35 9.13 4.17 -5.23
CA ALA A 35 10.34 3.85 -4.50
C ALA A 35 11.43 4.86 -4.88
N ALA A 36 12.04 5.47 -3.89
CA ALA A 36 13.15 6.40 -4.06
C ALA A 36 14.38 5.98 -3.24
N ILE A 37 15.57 6.36 -3.71
CA ILE A 37 16.81 6.27 -2.95
C ILE A 37 17.37 7.68 -2.87
N GLY A 38 17.31 8.30 -1.68
CA GLY A 38 17.46 9.74 -1.54
C GLY A 38 16.43 10.47 -2.41
N GLU A 39 16.85 11.45 -3.20
CA GLU A 39 15.94 12.22 -4.06
C GLU A 39 15.62 11.55 -5.41
N ARG A 40 16.21 10.37 -5.68
CA ARG A 40 16.07 9.71 -6.97
C ARG A 40 14.95 8.67 -6.97
N LEU A 41 13.92 8.88 -7.80
CA LEU A 41 12.92 7.87 -8.12
C LEU A 41 13.57 6.68 -8.85
N VAL A 42 13.38 5.47 -8.33
CA VAL A 42 13.95 4.23 -8.87
C VAL A 42 12.91 3.22 -9.35
N ALA A 43 11.68 3.30 -8.85
CA ALA A 43 10.55 2.52 -9.35
C ALA A 43 9.23 3.24 -9.10
N GLN A 44 8.24 2.97 -9.95
CA GLN A 44 6.87 3.39 -9.77
C GLN A 44 5.95 2.27 -10.27
N GLY A 45 4.81 2.09 -9.61
CA GLY A 45 3.82 1.11 -10.00
C GLY A 45 2.44 1.38 -9.42
N GLU A 46 1.52 0.49 -9.77
CA GLU A 46 0.18 0.45 -9.20
C GLU A 46 0.07 -0.72 -8.22
N ILE A 47 -0.70 -0.54 -7.16
CA ILE A 47 -0.96 -1.56 -6.15
C ILE A 47 -2.46 -1.80 -6.02
N GLY A 48 -2.83 -3.07 -5.88
CA GLY A 48 -4.13 -3.49 -5.36
C GLY A 48 -3.94 -4.13 -4.00
N PHE A 49 -4.77 -3.76 -3.02
CA PHE A 49 -4.68 -4.32 -1.66
C PHE A 49 -6.05 -4.66 -1.10
N THR A 50 -6.08 -5.60 -0.16
CA THR A 50 -7.27 -5.94 0.62
C THR A 50 -6.94 -5.81 2.10
N VAL A 51 -7.68 -4.97 2.80
CA VAL A 51 -7.61 -4.83 4.26
C VAL A 51 -8.68 -5.73 4.87
N ILE A 52 -8.24 -6.64 5.72
CA ILE A 52 -9.11 -7.43 6.58
C ILE A 52 -8.92 -6.93 7.99
N ALA A 53 -9.83 -6.09 8.49
CA ALA A 53 -9.85 -5.76 9.91
C ALA A 53 -10.10 -7.05 10.70
N ARG A 54 -9.50 -7.21 11.88
CA ARG A 54 -9.94 -8.23 12.84
C ARG A 54 -10.44 -7.45 14.06
N PRO A 55 -11.65 -7.72 14.57
CA PRO A 55 -12.09 -7.08 15.79
C PRO A 55 -11.10 -7.49 16.89
N LYS A 56 -10.52 -6.52 17.58
CA LYS A 56 -9.78 -6.82 18.81
C LYS A 56 -10.82 -7.11 19.89
N GLY A 57 -11.02 -8.39 20.20
CA GLY A 57 -11.82 -8.85 21.35
C GLY A 57 -13.33 -8.82 21.12
N ILE A 58 -13.90 -10.01 20.90
CA ILE A 58 -15.18 -10.42 21.50
C ILE A 58 -14.86 -11.67 22.32
#